data_AF-A0A3S0ZQH6-F1
#
_entry.id   AF-A0A3S0ZQH6-F1
#
_cell.length_a   1.000
_cell.length_b   1.000
_cell.length_c   1.000
_cell.angle_alpha   90.00
_cell.angle_beta   90.00
_cell.angle_gamma   90.00
#
_symmetry.space_group_name_H-M   'P 1'
#
loop_
_entity.id
_entity.type
_entity.pdbx_description
1 polymer ?
#
loop_
_entity_poly.entity_id
_entity_poly.type
_entity_poly.pdbx_seq_one_letter_code
_entity_poly.pdbx_strand_id
1 'polypeptide(L)'
;MAQSDVSKVDSTLPSCKLEEITDEDGLNKTRLFCQRCPSLVLSPKQAKLVKKEFFLPNMFQKNEHTPLEGVTLSDFWLVTNMMTFDNVGFSKAVNNIMYLICADCEMGPIGWHSVHDKKAYYIAVDRVKHG
;
A
#
# COMPACT_ATOMS: atom_id res chain seq x y z
N MET A 1 16.70 -41.96 -9.43
CA MET A 1 15.69 -41.19 -10.19
C MET A 1 14.95 -40.36 -9.15
N ALA A 2 15.40 -39.11 -8.96
CA ALA A 2 14.62 -37.89 -9.26
C ALA A 2 13.39 -37.77 -8.33
N GLN A 3 13.44 -36.93 -7.28
CA GLN A 3 12.91 -35.54 -7.25
C GLN A 3 11.42 -35.51 -7.67
N SER A 4 10.47 -34.84 -7.00
CA SER A 4 10.53 -33.49 -6.42
C SER A 4 9.26 -33.19 -5.58
N ASP A 5 9.39 -32.22 -4.67
CA ASP A 5 8.53 -31.06 -4.39
C ASP A 5 6.98 -31.14 -4.45
N VAL A 6 6.32 -30.58 -3.42
CA VAL A 6 5.95 -29.15 -3.42
C VAL A 6 5.52 -28.73 -1.99
N SER A 7 6.28 -27.77 -1.48
CA SER A 7 6.02 -26.97 -0.29
C SER A 7 4.68 -26.26 -0.39
N LYS A 8 3.78 -26.54 0.56
CA LYS A 8 2.56 -25.77 0.76
C LYS A 8 2.96 -24.42 1.36
N VAL A 9 3.17 -23.41 0.51
CA VAL A 9 3.43 -22.04 0.94
C VAL A 9 2.11 -21.47 1.46
N ASP A 10 2.03 -21.40 2.79
CA ASP A 10 0.97 -20.78 3.56
C ASP A 10 0.88 -19.29 3.20
N SER A 11 -0.31 -18.84 2.80
CA SER A 11 -0.59 -17.50 2.25
C SER A 11 -1.01 -16.49 3.33
N THR A 12 -0.65 -16.73 4.59
CA THR A 12 -0.94 -15.80 5.68
C THR A 12 0.30 -14.96 5.98
N LEU A 13 0.25 -13.68 5.64
CA LEU A 13 1.26 -12.71 6.07
C LEU A 13 1.36 -12.77 7.61
N PRO A 14 2.56 -13.01 8.19
CA PRO A 14 2.67 -13.28 9.62
C PRO A 14 2.36 -12.02 10.42
N SER A 15 1.38 -12.12 11.33
CA SER A 15 0.94 -11.06 12.25
C SER A 15 2.10 -10.38 13.00
N CYS A 16 3.21 -11.10 13.22
CA CYS A 16 4.41 -10.61 13.90
C CYS A 16 5.07 -9.41 13.20
N LYS A 17 4.92 -9.27 11.88
CA LYS A 17 5.60 -8.20 11.13
C LYS A 17 4.96 -6.82 11.35
N LEU A 18 3.65 -6.78 11.66
CA LEU A 18 2.92 -5.53 11.84
C LEU A 18 3.29 -4.84 13.16
N GLU A 19 3.48 -5.62 14.23
CA GLU A 19 3.87 -5.10 15.55
C GLU A 19 5.25 -4.41 15.54
N GLU A 20 6.16 -4.82 14.64
CA GLU A 20 7.49 -4.21 14.52
C GLU A 20 7.45 -2.81 13.84
N ILE A 21 6.45 -2.58 13.00
CA ILE A 21 6.30 -1.36 12.18
C ILE A 21 5.21 -0.43 12.70
N THR A 22 4.52 -0.81 13.77
CA THR A 22 3.46 -0.06 14.43
C THR A 22 3.90 0.36 15.84
N ASP A 23 3.53 1.55 16.28
CA ASP A 23 3.78 2.02 17.65
C ASP A 23 2.61 1.71 18.61
N GLU A 24 2.76 2.09 19.87
CA GLU A 24 1.77 1.86 20.94
C GLU A 24 0.42 2.55 20.65
N ASP A 25 0.41 3.61 19.85
CA ASP A 25 -0.78 4.36 19.45
C ASP A 25 -1.43 3.77 18.18
N GLY A 26 -0.84 2.71 17.62
CA GLY A 26 -1.28 2.12 16.36
C GLY A 26 -0.82 2.89 15.12
N LEU A 27 0.14 3.80 15.25
CA LEU A 27 0.67 4.60 14.15
C LEU A 27 1.90 3.95 13.50
N ASN A 28 2.24 4.39 12.29
CA ASN A 28 3.44 3.91 11.61
C ASN A 28 4.71 4.36 12.35
N LYS A 29 5.50 3.40 12.82
CA LYS A 29 6.75 3.67 13.55
C LYS A 29 7.89 4.08 12.62
N THR A 30 7.90 3.55 11.40
CA THR A 30 8.96 3.76 10.40
C THR A 30 8.50 4.69 9.29
N ARG A 31 9.45 5.15 8.45
CA ARG A 31 9.12 5.82 7.19
C ARG A 31 8.57 4.79 6.21
N LEU A 32 7.69 5.24 5.31
CA LEU A 32 7.15 4.44 4.23
C LEU A 32 7.76 4.92 2.92
N PHE A 33 8.35 3.99 2.18
CA PHE A 33 9.00 4.25 0.90
C PHE A 33 8.32 3.47 -0.22
N CYS A 34 8.50 3.94 -1.46
CA CYS A 34 8.20 3.15 -2.63
C CYS A 34 9.05 1.86 -2.67
N GLN A 35 8.48 0.75 -3.16
CA GLN A 35 9.23 -0.50 -3.33
C GLN A 35 10.20 -0.50 -4.52
N ARG A 36 10.07 0.48 -5.43
CA ARG A 36 10.80 0.51 -6.72
C ARG A 36 11.84 1.62 -6.81
N CYS A 37 11.70 2.68 -6.01
CA CYS A 37 12.60 3.83 -6.03
C CYS A 37 12.75 4.38 -4.59
N PRO A 38 13.69 5.32 -4.33
CA PRO A 38 13.93 5.85 -2.99
C PRO A 38 12.87 6.87 -2.52
N SER A 39 11.76 7.04 -3.24
CA SER A 39 10.71 8.02 -2.92
C SER A 39 10.12 7.77 -1.54
N LEU A 40 10.13 8.82 -0.70
CA LEU A 40 9.50 8.82 0.62
C LEU A 40 8.02 9.11 0.45
N VAL A 41 7.16 8.14 0.76
CA VAL A 41 5.70 8.28 0.69
C VAL A 41 5.17 8.95 1.95
N LEU A 42 5.65 8.54 3.12
CA LEU A 42 5.14 9.01 4.40
C LEU A 42 6.19 8.94 5.52
N SER A 43 6.28 10.01 6.29
CA SER A 43 7.08 10.10 7.52
C SER A 43 6.46 9.32 8.69
N PRO A 44 7.23 9.03 9.76
CA PRO A 44 6.74 8.32 10.94
C PRO A 44 5.61 9.07 11.65
N LYS A 45 4.73 8.32 12.31
CA LYS A 45 3.61 8.82 13.15
C LYS A 45 2.60 9.68 12.40
N GLN A 46 2.36 9.35 11.13
CA GLN A 46 1.46 10.10 10.23
C GLN A 46 0.25 9.28 9.75
N ALA A 47 0.27 7.97 9.92
CA ALA A 47 -0.83 7.08 9.56
C ALA A 47 -1.13 6.06 10.64
N LYS A 48 -2.42 5.70 10.76
CA LYS A 48 -2.89 4.67 11.68
C LYS A 48 -3.05 3.33 10.95
N LEU A 49 -2.59 2.24 11.55
CA LEU A 49 -2.82 0.89 11.04
C LEU A 49 -4.30 0.55 11.16
N VAL A 50 -4.91 0.13 10.06
CA VAL A 50 -6.31 -0.31 10.01
C VAL A 50 -6.42 -1.62 9.23
N LYS A 51 -7.32 -2.49 9.69
CA LYS A 51 -7.73 -3.67 8.94
C LYS A 51 -8.93 -3.34 8.08
N LYS A 52 -8.77 -3.44 6.77
CA LYS A 52 -9.80 -3.20 5.77
C LYS A 52 -9.47 -4.01 4.52
N GLU A 53 -10.41 -4.83 4.07
CA GLU A 53 -10.24 -5.56 2.83
C GLU A 53 -10.48 -4.64 1.63
N PHE A 54 -9.52 -4.61 0.70
CA PHE A 54 -9.67 -3.88 -0.56
C PHE A 54 -8.87 -4.56 -1.67
N PHE A 55 -9.52 -4.75 -2.82
CA PHE A 55 -8.87 -5.26 -4.02
C PHE A 55 -8.01 -4.17 -4.66
N LEU A 56 -6.71 -4.44 -4.77
CA LEU A 56 -5.80 -3.62 -5.56
C LEU A 56 -5.33 -4.39 -6.79
N PRO A 57 -5.44 -3.81 -8.01
CA PRO A 57 -4.74 -4.30 -9.18
C PRO A 57 -3.25 -4.54 -8.89
N ASN A 58 -2.64 -5.48 -9.62
CA ASN A 58 -1.20 -5.66 -9.57
C ASN A 58 -0.48 -4.37 -9.93
N MET A 59 0.66 -4.07 -9.29
CA MET A 59 1.38 -2.83 -9.56
C MET A 59 1.81 -2.74 -11.03
N PHE A 60 1.51 -1.61 -11.65
CA PHE A 60 1.81 -1.24 -13.04
C PHE A 60 2.29 0.22 -13.08
N GLN A 61 2.93 0.62 -14.17
CA GLN A 61 3.20 2.05 -14.41
C GLN A 61 1.94 2.72 -14.97
N LYS A 62 1.70 3.97 -14.61
CA LYS A 62 0.52 4.75 -15.04
C LYS A 62 0.24 4.76 -16.55
N ASN A 63 1.26 4.54 -17.40
CA ASN A 63 1.14 4.49 -18.86
C ASN A 63 0.84 3.08 -19.41
N GLU A 64 0.79 2.07 -18.56
CA GLU A 64 0.44 0.69 -18.89
C GLU A 64 -1.07 0.47 -18.70
N HIS A 65 -1.62 -0.52 -19.41
CA HIS A 65 -2.99 -0.94 -19.19
C HIS A 65 -3.15 -1.46 -17.76
N THR A 66 -4.21 -1.02 -17.07
CA THR A 66 -4.55 -1.55 -15.74
C THR A 66 -4.67 -3.07 -15.83
N PRO A 67 -3.87 -3.83 -15.05
CA PRO A 67 -3.93 -5.28 -15.09
C PRO A 67 -5.32 -5.78 -14.71
N LEU A 68 -5.78 -6.83 -15.40
CA LEU A 68 -7.00 -7.54 -15.03
C LEU A 68 -6.82 -8.32 -13.71
N GLU A 69 -5.58 -8.63 -13.37
CA GLU A 69 -5.20 -9.34 -12.16
C GLU A 69 -4.83 -8.39 -11.03
N GLY A 70 -5.10 -8.83 -9.81
CA GLY A 70 -4.76 -8.11 -8.59
C GLY A 70 -4.89 -8.99 -7.37
N VAL A 71 -4.86 -8.36 -6.21
CA VAL A 71 -4.88 -9.04 -4.93
C VAL A 71 -5.74 -8.25 -3.95
N THR A 72 -6.52 -8.96 -3.14
CA THR A 72 -7.21 -8.38 -1.99
C THR A 72 -6.23 -8.29 -0.83
N LEU A 73 -6.00 -7.07 -0.35
CA LEU A 73 -5.15 -6.82 0.81
C LEU A 73 -6.03 -6.44 2.00
N SER A 74 -5.56 -6.74 3.21
CA SER A 74 -6.28 -6.51 4.47
C SER A 74 -5.71 -5.40 5.32
N ASP A 75 -4.42 -5.10 5.21
CA ASP A 75 -3.72 -4.22 6.13
C ASP A 75 -3.30 -2.92 5.43
N PHE A 76 -3.77 -1.80 5.99
CA PHE A 76 -3.57 -0.48 5.41
C PHE A 76 -3.13 0.54 6.46
N TRP A 77 -2.32 1.49 6.02
CA TRP A 77 -2.08 2.74 6.72
C TRP A 77 -3.12 3.77 6.31
N LEU A 78 -3.96 4.17 7.26
CA LEU A 78 -4.94 5.24 7.10
C LEU A 78 -4.30 6.59 7.38
N VAL A 79 -4.23 7.42 6.35
CA VAL A 79 -3.88 8.84 6.45
C VAL A 79 -5.17 9.65 6.34
N THR A 80 -5.33 10.68 7.18
CA THR A 80 -6.58 11.46 7.24
C THR A 80 -6.57 12.76 6.43
N ASN A 81 -5.39 13.17 5.98
CA ASN A 81 -5.18 14.41 5.24
C ASN A 81 -4.18 14.18 4.09
N MET A 82 -4.53 14.60 2.87
CA MET A 82 -3.65 14.45 1.71
C MET A 82 -2.33 15.23 1.86
N MET A 83 -2.33 16.32 2.63
CA MET A 83 -1.15 17.18 2.84
C MET A 83 -0.13 16.54 3.77
N THR A 84 -0.46 15.40 4.37
CA THR A 84 0.42 14.65 5.26
C THR A 84 1.42 13.77 4.48
N PHE A 85 1.13 13.46 3.21
CA PHE A 85 2.06 12.70 2.38
C PHE A 85 3.30 13.52 2.02
N ASP A 86 4.45 12.85 2.00
CA ASP A 86 5.71 13.44 1.54
C ASP A 86 5.74 13.46 0.00
N ASN A 87 5.67 12.29 -0.63
CA ASN A 87 5.63 12.15 -2.10
C ASN A 87 4.62 11.08 -2.51
N VAL A 88 3.46 11.50 -3.02
CA VAL A 88 2.44 10.60 -3.55
C VAL A 88 1.75 11.19 -4.77
N GLY A 89 1.44 10.35 -5.75
CA GLY A 89 0.63 10.69 -6.91
C GLY A 89 -0.78 10.10 -6.79
N PHE A 90 -1.73 10.71 -7.50
CA PHE A 90 -3.09 10.21 -7.62
C PHE A 90 -3.40 9.86 -9.08
N SER A 91 -4.00 8.70 -9.31
CA SER A 91 -4.55 8.34 -10.62
C SER A 91 -5.82 9.14 -10.92
N LYS A 92 -6.29 9.05 -12.18
CA LYS A 92 -7.68 9.42 -12.48
C LYS A 92 -8.62 8.52 -11.70
N ALA A 93 -9.77 9.05 -11.31
CA ALA A 93 -10.81 8.27 -10.65
C ALA A 93 -11.43 7.27 -11.64
N VAL A 94 -11.52 6.02 -11.22
CA VAL A 94 -12.27 4.96 -11.91
C VAL A 94 -13.25 4.38 -10.90
N ASN A 95 -14.54 4.38 -11.22
CA ASN A 95 -15.60 3.89 -10.33
C ASN A 95 -15.52 4.49 -8.91
N ASN A 96 -15.33 5.81 -8.82
CA ASN A 96 -15.22 6.54 -7.55
C ASN A 96 -13.98 6.20 -6.69
N ILE A 97 -13.00 5.49 -7.25
CA ILE A 97 -11.73 5.17 -6.60
C ILE A 97 -10.60 5.90 -7.33
N MET A 98 -9.79 6.62 -6.57
CA MET A 98 -8.49 7.11 -7.01
C MET A 98 -7.41 6.21 -6.43
N TYR A 99 -6.52 5.71 -7.27
CA TYR A 99 -5.35 4.96 -6.81
C TYR A 99 -4.23 5.90 -6.43
N LEU A 100 -3.54 5.55 -5.34
CA LEU A 100 -2.32 6.24 -4.93
C LEU A 100 -1.15 5.53 -5.60
N ILE A 101 -0.26 6.30 -6.21
CA ILE A 101 0.92 5.83 -6.94
C ILE A 101 2.16 6.53 -6.40
N CYS A 102 3.34 6.00 -6.68
CA CYS A 102 4.58 6.72 -6.39
C CYS A 102 4.67 8.00 -7.24
N ALA A 103 5.02 9.13 -6.64
CA ALA A 103 5.15 10.39 -7.36
C ALA A 103 6.36 10.42 -8.32
N ASP A 104 7.44 9.72 -7.98
CA ASP A 104 8.70 9.80 -8.74
C ASP A 104 8.78 8.80 -9.90
N CYS A 105 8.37 7.54 -9.67
CA CYS A 105 8.45 6.48 -10.68
C CYS A 105 7.09 6.06 -11.27
N GLU A 106 6.00 6.71 -10.84
CA GLU A 106 4.63 6.44 -11.28
C GLU A 106 4.14 4.98 -11.14
N MET A 107 4.88 4.13 -10.42
CA MET A 107 4.49 2.76 -10.09
C MET A 107 3.37 2.76 -9.04
N GLY A 108 2.32 1.98 -9.28
CA GLY A 108 1.25 1.74 -8.31
C GLY A 108 0.21 0.75 -8.84
N PRO A 109 -0.88 0.48 -8.12
CA PRO A 109 -1.31 1.18 -6.92
C PRO A 109 -0.51 0.77 -5.68
N ILE A 110 -0.03 1.76 -4.93
CA ILE A 110 0.47 1.58 -3.56
C ILE A 110 -0.63 1.78 -2.52
N GLY A 111 -1.77 2.30 -2.94
CA GLY A 111 -2.91 2.59 -2.08
C GLY A 111 -4.14 3.02 -2.87
N TRP A 112 -5.18 3.40 -2.15
CA TRP A 112 -6.44 3.86 -2.73
C TRP A 112 -7.13 4.92 -1.86
N HIS A 113 -8.02 5.66 -2.49
CA HIS A 113 -8.86 6.68 -1.89
C HIS A 113 -10.23 6.66 -2.56
N SER A 114 -11.30 6.78 -1.77
CA SER A 114 -12.65 6.98 -2.32
C SER A 114 -12.92 8.46 -2.49
N VAL A 115 -13.39 8.87 -3.67
CA VAL A 115 -13.76 10.28 -3.93
C VAL A 115 -14.90 10.77 -3.03
N HIS A 116 -15.65 9.86 -2.42
CA HIS A 116 -16.73 10.17 -1.47
C HIS A 116 -16.20 10.46 -0.06
N ASP A 117 -15.01 9.97 0.29
CA ASP A 117 -14.40 10.18 1.61
C ASP A 117 -13.11 10.99 1.51
N LYS A 118 -13.26 12.32 1.55
CA LYS A 118 -12.16 13.29 1.44
C LYS A 118 -11.10 13.18 2.56
N LYS A 119 -11.36 12.39 3.60
CA LYS A 119 -10.51 12.27 4.78
C LYS A 119 -9.95 10.86 4.97
N ALA A 120 -10.11 9.95 4.01
CA ALA A 120 -9.55 8.61 4.14
C ALA A 120 -8.70 8.24 2.93
N TYR A 121 -7.41 8.09 3.17
CA TYR A 121 -6.42 7.66 2.19
C TYR A 121 -5.73 6.42 2.76
N TYR A 122 -5.76 5.33 2.00
CA TYR A 122 -5.29 4.03 2.46
C TYR A 122 -4.05 3.62 1.68
N ILE A 123 -2.91 3.46 2.37
CA ILE A 123 -1.69 2.91 1.78
C ILE A 123 -1.60 1.44 2.17
N ALA A 124 -1.49 0.54 1.19
CA ALA A 124 -1.36 -0.88 1.46
C ALA A 124 -0.01 -1.18 2.10
N VAL A 125 0.00 -1.85 3.26
CA VAL A 125 1.23 -2.21 3.97
C VAL A 125 2.16 -3.01 3.05
N ASP A 126 1.61 -3.93 2.26
CA ASP A 126 2.36 -4.84 1.39
C ASP A 126 2.90 -4.20 0.11
N ARG A 127 2.52 -2.96 -0.19
CA ARG A 127 2.93 -2.25 -1.43
C ARG A 127 3.94 -1.14 -1.18
N VAL A 128 4.40 -0.99 0.07
CA VAL A 128 5.46 -0.04 0.47
C VAL A 128 6.60 -0.77 1.16
N LYS A 129 7.73 -0.07 1.34
CA LYS A 129 8.86 -0.52 2.15
C LYS A 129 8.91 0.29 3.44
N HIS A 130 9.17 -0.39 4.54
CA HIS A 130 9.34 0.19 5.88
C HIS A 130 10.84 0.35 6.17
N GLY A 131 11.27 1.55 6.60
CA GLY A 131 12.67 1.80 6.96
C GLY A 131 12.94 3.19 7.50
#